data_AF-A0A9D6IJH2-F1
#
_entry.id   AF-A0A9D6IJH2-F1
#
_cell.length_a   1.000
_cell.length_b   1.000
_cell.length_c   1.000
_cell.angle_alpha   90.00
_cell.angle_beta   90.00
_cell.angle_gamma   90.00
#
_symmetry.space_group_name_H-M   'P 1'
#
loop_
_entity.id
_entity.type
_entity.pdbx_description
1 polymer ?
#
loop_
_entity_poly.entity_id
_entity_poly.type
_entity_poly.pdbx_seq_one_letter_code
_entity_poly.pdbx_strand_id
1 'polypeptide(L)'
;MRSIRPYRTVLILALAVMAVLTDCAPRRPLIKPDLCMEDPLAAETLDEKTSKGGVRDFQIAWRRLQQGDVAGSEEGFRKLAKVPEWRTPARLGLAYAHFVRGDRPAAMAVFRDVLGSNPTNISALVGMAQAMEAEGRVESAYELYTKIVAIAPSHACAQLRVDITRFQAADSYVRKGVDDAAGGRIGEAIGQYEKALTLVPDRGSIYLALGDLYLRQNDYPHAISNLQQAVDRSPQEAPVKARLAEALYLNGNLEQARDMYRELGEGEPSNSDYAVRLRLVEDAIKWKKVPTEFKEIPAARYLTREMFAALIVLKIPEAVKDQSRPSDIAIDIGGWSRDYILQMTRANLMDIYPGHLFAPRDPVKRGEAAIICSRVIAALAEQFPDMRSSRHIFQVNDLGPGHVYYEAVQTCLLYGLFKLDERQQFNPAHTLSGEDGVRLADSLAHLIGR
;
A
#
# COMPACT_ATOMS: atom_id res chain seq x y z
N MET A 1 4.39 -87.80 21.25
CA MET A 1 3.22 -86.96 21.60
C MET A 1 2.56 -86.53 20.30
N ARG A 2 1.33 -87.00 20.06
CA ARG A 2 0.64 -86.97 18.77
C ARG A 2 0.02 -85.59 18.47
N SER A 3 0.18 -85.20 17.22
CA SER A 3 -0.46 -84.14 16.47
C SER A 3 -1.97 -83.99 16.75
N ILE A 4 -2.37 -82.83 17.25
CA ILE A 4 -3.73 -82.30 17.13
C ILE A 4 -3.59 -80.86 16.64
N ARG A 5 -3.94 -80.59 15.38
CA ARG A 5 -4.48 -79.31 14.89
C ARG A 5 -4.84 -79.40 13.39
N PRO A 6 -6.02 -79.95 13.02
CA PRO A 6 -6.63 -79.69 11.71
C PRO A 6 -7.75 -78.64 11.75
N TYR A 7 -8.13 -78.13 12.94
CA TYR A 7 -9.33 -77.28 13.08
C TYR A 7 -9.12 -75.77 12.92
N ARG A 8 -7.87 -75.27 12.87
CA ARG A 8 -7.61 -73.82 12.71
C ARG A 8 -7.71 -73.35 11.26
N THR A 9 -7.30 -74.18 10.30
CA THR A 9 -7.31 -73.82 8.87
C THR A 9 -8.71 -73.88 8.26
N VAL A 10 -9.56 -74.82 8.70
CA VAL A 10 -10.94 -74.94 8.19
C VAL A 10 -11.84 -73.80 8.71
N LEU A 11 -11.65 -73.36 9.96
CA LEU A 11 -12.43 -72.24 10.53
C LEU A 11 -12.07 -70.89 9.91
N ILE A 12 -10.79 -70.68 9.53
CA ILE A 12 -10.34 -69.45 8.86
C ILE A 12 -10.85 -69.40 7.42
N LEU A 13 -10.92 -70.54 6.71
CA LEU A 13 -11.53 -70.58 5.37
C LEU A 13 -13.06 -70.37 5.40
N ALA A 14 -13.77 -70.89 6.41
CA ALA A 14 -15.21 -70.69 6.52
C ALA A 14 -15.60 -69.23 6.85
N LEU A 15 -14.79 -68.53 7.66
CA LEU A 15 -14.98 -67.09 7.94
C LEU A 15 -14.57 -66.19 6.76
N ALA A 16 -13.57 -66.60 5.98
CA ALA A 16 -13.17 -65.87 4.77
C ALA A 16 -14.22 -65.98 3.65
N VAL A 17 -14.91 -67.12 3.51
CA VAL A 17 -15.97 -67.29 2.49
C VAL A 17 -17.27 -66.55 2.87
N MET A 18 -17.57 -66.40 4.16
CA MET A 18 -18.71 -65.57 4.63
C MET A 18 -18.46 -64.06 4.51
N ALA A 19 -17.21 -63.60 4.48
CA ALA A 19 -16.86 -62.19 4.27
C ALA A 19 -16.84 -61.78 2.77
N VAL A 20 -16.75 -62.74 1.85
CA VAL A 20 -16.71 -62.48 0.40
C VAL A 20 -18.11 -62.46 -0.24
N LEU A 21 -19.15 -62.89 0.47
CA LEU A 21 -20.54 -62.90 -0.03
C LEU A 21 -21.44 -61.77 0.52
N THR A 22 -20.92 -60.88 1.36
CA THR A 22 -21.66 -59.71 1.87
C THR A 22 -21.24 -58.37 1.27
N ASP A 23 -20.24 -58.34 0.39
CA ASP A 23 -19.66 -57.08 -0.12
C ASP A 23 -19.76 -56.89 -1.65
N CYS A 24 -20.65 -57.64 -2.32
CA CYS A 24 -20.96 -57.47 -3.75
C CYS A 24 -22.16 -56.54 -4.01
N ALA A 25 -22.34 -55.50 -3.20
CA ALA A 25 -23.13 -54.34 -3.60
C ALA A 25 -22.20 -53.13 -3.54
N PRO A 26 -21.86 -52.47 -4.67
CA PRO A 26 -21.11 -51.23 -4.61
C PRO A 26 -21.89 -50.26 -3.72
N ARG A 27 -21.32 -49.89 -2.57
CA ARG A 27 -21.88 -48.82 -1.75
C ARG A 27 -22.00 -47.60 -2.66
N ARG A 28 -23.24 -47.28 -3.04
CA ARG A 28 -23.53 -46.14 -3.91
C ARG A 28 -22.90 -44.92 -3.26
N PRO A 29 -22.11 -44.12 -4.00
CA PRO A 29 -21.54 -42.92 -3.44
C PRO A 29 -22.70 -42.04 -2.97
N LEU A 30 -22.78 -41.80 -1.67
CA LEU A 30 -23.67 -40.78 -1.13
C LEU A 30 -23.36 -39.48 -1.86
N ILE A 31 -24.39 -38.75 -2.28
CA ILE A 31 -24.20 -37.41 -2.83
C ILE A 31 -23.38 -36.61 -1.83
N LYS A 32 -22.41 -35.84 -2.33
CA LYS A 32 -21.53 -35.02 -1.49
C LYS A 32 -22.39 -34.21 -0.50
N PRO A 33 -21.99 -34.15 0.79
CA PRO A 33 -22.75 -33.45 1.84
C PRO A 33 -23.00 -31.96 1.53
N ASP A 34 -22.28 -31.41 0.55
CA ASP A 34 -22.35 -30.02 0.13
C ASP A 34 -23.50 -29.73 -0.88
N LEU A 35 -24.19 -30.77 -1.38
CA LEU A 35 -25.31 -30.59 -2.31
C LEU A 35 -26.63 -30.40 -1.57
N CYS A 36 -27.10 -29.17 -1.48
CA CYS A 36 -28.47 -28.88 -1.08
C CYS A 36 -29.44 -29.30 -2.18
N MET A 37 -30.13 -30.41 -1.97
CA MET A 37 -31.20 -30.88 -2.84
C MET A 37 -32.54 -30.41 -2.26
N GLU A 38 -33.05 -29.32 -2.82
CA GLU A 38 -34.39 -28.83 -2.50
C GLU A 38 -35.44 -29.68 -3.21
N ASP A 39 -36.36 -30.28 -2.44
CA ASP A 39 -37.45 -31.08 -2.98
C ASP A 39 -38.33 -30.22 -3.91
N PRO A 40 -38.37 -30.51 -5.23
CA PRO A 40 -39.16 -29.74 -6.18
C PRO A 40 -40.65 -29.72 -5.86
N LEU A 41 -41.15 -30.64 -5.03
CA LEU A 41 -42.54 -30.68 -4.60
C LEU A 41 -42.85 -29.81 -3.39
N ALA A 42 -41.84 -29.34 -2.64
CA ALA A 42 -42.07 -28.60 -1.40
C ALA A 42 -42.83 -27.27 -1.62
N ALA A 43 -42.77 -26.72 -2.83
CA ALA A 43 -43.41 -25.44 -3.20
C ALA A 43 -44.66 -25.59 -4.08
N GLU A 44 -45.05 -26.81 -4.47
CA GLU A 44 -46.16 -27.03 -5.41
C GLU A 44 -47.44 -27.48 -4.69
N THR A 45 -48.55 -26.79 -4.99
CA THR A 45 -49.90 -27.20 -4.54
C THR A 45 -50.52 -28.15 -5.56
N LEU A 46 -50.36 -29.46 -5.32
CA LEU A 46 -50.95 -30.50 -6.15
C LEU A 46 -52.33 -30.91 -5.61
N ASP A 47 -53.30 -31.17 -6.51
CA ASP A 47 -54.62 -31.67 -6.13
C ASP A 47 -54.51 -33.07 -5.47
N GLU A 48 -54.93 -33.18 -4.21
CA GLU A 48 -54.82 -34.38 -3.37
C GLU A 48 -55.51 -35.63 -3.97
N LYS A 49 -56.56 -35.46 -4.79
CA LYS A 49 -57.34 -36.60 -5.31
C LYS A 49 -56.71 -37.26 -6.55
N THR A 50 -56.00 -36.49 -7.37
CA THR A 50 -55.35 -36.95 -8.62
C THR A 50 -53.87 -37.31 -8.44
N SER A 51 -53.27 -36.99 -7.28
CA SER A 51 -51.80 -36.95 -7.14
C SER A 51 -51.18 -38.02 -6.23
N LYS A 52 -51.96 -38.81 -5.46
CA LYS A 52 -51.39 -39.74 -4.45
C LYS A 52 -50.39 -40.77 -5.00
N GLY A 53 -50.65 -41.32 -6.20
CA GLY A 53 -49.72 -42.24 -6.87
C GLY A 53 -48.46 -41.54 -7.35
N GLY A 54 -48.61 -40.39 -8.01
CA GLY A 54 -47.49 -39.59 -8.53
C GLY A 54 -46.58 -39.03 -7.43
N VAL A 55 -47.13 -38.62 -6.28
CA VAL A 55 -46.34 -38.15 -5.12
C VAL A 55 -45.42 -39.27 -4.63
N ARG A 56 -45.95 -40.50 -4.50
CA ARG A 56 -45.15 -41.65 -4.07
C ARG A 56 -44.06 -41.98 -5.09
N ASP A 57 -44.39 -42.00 -6.37
CA ASP A 57 -43.43 -42.30 -7.44
C ASP A 57 -42.34 -41.23 -7.54
N PHE A 58 -42.69 -39.96 -7.36
CA PHE A 58 -41.73 -38.86 -7.29
C PHE A 58 -40.80 -39.01 -6.09
N GLN A 59 -41.34 -39.25 -4.89
CA GLN A 59 -40.53 -39.43 -3.68
C GLN A 59 -39.60 -40.64 -3.80
N ILE A 60 -40.00 -41.71 -4.49
CA ILE A 60 -39.12 -42.84 -4.80
C ILE A 60 -37.98 -42.41 -5.71
N ALA A 61 -38.27 -41.71 -6.81
CA ALA A 61 -37.25 -41.22 -7.73
C ALA A 61 -36.30 -40.22 -7.05
N TRP A 62 -36.82 -39.32 -6.22
CA TRP A 62 -36.06 -38.33 -5.46
C TRP A 62 -35.15 -38.98 -4.42
N ARG A 63 -35.66 -39.96 -3.65
CA ARG A 63 -34.84 -40.71 -2.69
C ARG A 63 -33.75 -41.53 -3.38
N ARG A 64 -34.03 -42.11 -4.54
CA ARG A 64 -33.02 -42.79 -5.37
C ARG A 64 -31.90 -41.83 -5.75
N LEU A 65 -32.24 -40.62 -6.19
CA LEU A 65 -31.25 -39.59 -6.48
C LEU A 65 -30.40 -39.26 -5.25
N GLN A 66 -31.03 -38.99 -4.10
CA GLN A 66 -30.33 -38.72 -2.82
C GLN A 66 -29.36 -39.85 -2.41
N GLN A 67 -29.67 -41.09 -2.77
CA GLN A 67 -28.84 -42.28 -2.53
C GLN A 67 -27.77 -42.52 -3.60
N GLY A 68 -27.61 -41.62 -4.58
CA GLY A 68 -26.64 -41.72 -5.67
C GLY A 68 -27.09 -42.62 -6.84
N ASP A 69 -28.33 -43.11 -6.84
CA ASP A 69 -28.90 -43.90 -7.94
C ASP A 69 -29.46 -42.99 -9.05
N VAL A 70 -28.53 -42.35 -9.76
CA VAL A 70 -28.86 -41.39 -10.82
C VAL A 70 -29.70 -42.06 -11.91
N ALA A 71 -29.27 -43.23 -12.42
CA ALA A 71 -29.98 -43.93 -13.50
C ALA A 71 -31.41 -44.33 -13.11
N GLY A 72 -31.59 -44.90 -11.90
CA GLY A 72 -32.90 -45.28 -11.39
C GLY A 72 -33.81 -44.09 -11.06
N SER A 73 -33.23 -42.93 -10.73
CA SER A 73 -33.97 -41.68 -10.55
C SER A 73 -34.43 -41.08 -11.88
N GLU A 74 -33.55 -41.04 -12.90
CA GLU A 74 -33.87 -40.50 -14.22
C GLU A 74 -35.01 -41.27 -14.89
N GLU A 75 -35.03 -42.61 -14.77
CA GLU A 75 -36.12 -43.42 -15.31
C GLU A 75 -37.48 -43.04 -14.67
N GLY A 76 -37.49 -42.88 -13.35
CA GLY A 76 -38.68 -42.47 -12.59
C GLY A 76 -39.17 -41.09 -13.01
N PHE A 77 -38.27 -40.11 -13.07
CA PHE A 77 -38.64 -38.76 -13.49
C PHE A 77 -39.06 -38.68 -14.96
N ARG A 78 -38.46 -39.44 -15.89
CA ARG A 78 -38.92 -39.47 -17.30
C ARG A 78 -40.35 -39.99 -17.44
N LYS A 79 -40.75 -40.95 -16.61
CA LYS A 79 -42.13 -41.45 -16.59
C LYS A 79 -43.09 -40.37 -16.10
N LEU A 80 -42.74 -39.70 -15.00
CA LEU A 80 -43.53 -38.60 -14.43
C LEU A 80 -43.63 -37.39 -15.36
N ALA A 81 -42.56 -37.04 -16.08
CA ALA A 81 -42.52 -35.88 -16.97
C ALA A 81 -43.51 -35.97 -18.16
N LYS A 82 -44.03 -37.17 -18.49
CA LYS A 82 -45.07 -37.36 -19.51
C LYS A 82 -46.44 -36.88 -19.07
N VAL A 83 -46.69 -36.84 -17.75
CA VAL A 83 -47.95 -36.39 -17.17
C VAL A 83 -47.89 -34.87 -17.01
N PRO A 84 -48.82 -34.09 -17.60
CA PRO A 84 -48.77 -32.62 -17.60
C PRO A 84 -48.59 -32.00 -16.21
N GLU A 85 -49.31 -32.51 -15.21
CA GLU A 85 -49.29 -32.05 -13.82
C GLU A 85 -47.93 -32.25 -13.15
N TRP A 86 -47.18 -33.28 -13.56
CA TRP A 86 -45.87 -33.64 -13.01
C TRP A 86 -44.71 -33.12 -13.84
N ARG A 87 -44.99 -32.44 -14.95
CA ARG A 87 -43.98 -32.05 -15.93
C ARG A 87 -42.91 -31.16 -15.30
N THR A 88 -43.29 -30.16 -14.51
CA THR A 88 -42.32 -29.22 -13.91
C THR A 88 -41.50 -29.88 -12.80
N PRO A 89 -42.08 -30.53 -11.77
CA PRO A 89 -41.31 -31.25 -10.75
C PRO A 89 -40.40 -32.31 -11.33
N ALA A 90 -40.91 -33.13 -12.26
CA ALA A 90 -40.13 -34.21 -12.84
C ALA A 90 -38.97 -33.70 -13.69
N ARG A 91 -39.16 -32.58 -14.42
CA ARG A 91 -38.06 -31.92 -15.14
C ARG A 91 -37.01 -31.36 -14.18
N LEU A 92 -37.41 -30.74 -13.08
CA LEU A 92 -36.48 -30.30 -12.03
C LEU A 92 -35.72 -31.49 -11.42
N GLY A 93 -36.40 -32.59 -11.12
CA GLY A 93 -35.77 -33.84 -10.67
C GLY A 93 -34.74 -34.39 -11.67
N LEU A 94 -35.05 -34.37 -12.98
CA LEU A 94 -34.10 -34.72 -14.04
C LEU A 94 -32.92 -33.75 -14.10
N ALA A 95 -33.14 -32.45 -13.91
CA ALA A 95 -32.08 -31.45 -13.92
C ALA A 95 -31.09 -31.69 -12.78
N TYR A 96 -31.58 -32.00 -11.58
CA TYR A 96 -30.71 -32.41 -10.46
C TYR A 96 -29.98 -33.73 -10.73
N ALA A 97 -30.63 -34.71 -11.37
CA ALA A 97 -29.96 -35.95 -11.79
C ALA A 97 -28.84 -35.69 -12.80
N HIS A 98 -29.08 -34.84 -13.80
CA HIS A 98 -28.06 -34.39 -14.76
C HIS A 98 -26.92 -33.65 -14.06
N PHE A 99 -27.22 -32.79 -13.08
CA PHE A 99 -26.22 -32.09 -12.29
C PHE A 99 -25.31 -33.04 -11.50
N VAL A 100 -25.88 -34.02 -10.79
CA VAL A 100 -25.14 -35.04 -10.02
C VAL A 100 -24.27 -35.90 -10.94
N ARG A 101 -24.76 -36.19 -12.16
CA ARG A 101 -24.00 -36.90 -13.20
C ARG A 101 -22.83 -36.10 -13.78
N GLY A 102 -22.79 -34.78 -13.55
CA GLY A 102 -21.81 -33.85 -14.10
C GLY A 102 -22.21 -33.20 -15.43
N ASP A 103 -23.42 -33.47 -15.92
CA ASP A 103 -23.98 -32.85 -17.14
C ASP A 103 -24.61 -31.49 -16.81
N ARG A 104 -23.74 -30.53 -16.46
CA ARG A 104 -24.12 -29.17 -16.04
C ARG A 104 -24.87 -28.41 -17.13
N PRO A 105 -24.49 -28.46 -18.43
CA PRO A 105 -25.22 -27.74 -19.47
C PRO A 105 -26.69 -28.20 -19.59
N ALA A 106 -26.95 -29.51 -19.52
CA ALA A 106 -28.32 -30.04 -19.56
C ALA A 106 -29.13 -29.62 -18.32
N ALA A 107 -28.51 -29.68 -17.13
CA ALA A 107 -29.16 -29.25 -15.89
C ALA A 107 -29.54 -27.75 -15.94
N MET A 108 -28.59 -26.88 -16.32
CA MET A 108 -28.80 -25.44 -16.40
C MET A 108 -29.83 -25.03 -17.46
N ALA A 109 -29.92 -25.77 -18.58
CA ALA A 109 -30.95 -25.52 -19.59
C ALA A 109 -32.36 -25.70 -19.00
N VAL A 110 -32.57 -26.75 -18.21
CA VAL A 110 -33.85 -27.01 -17.55
C VAL A 110 -34.12 -25.99 -16.44
N PHE A 111 -33.14 -25.68 -15.59
CA PHE A 111 -33.32 -24.67 -14.54
C PHE A 111 -33.67 -23.29 -15.14
N ARG A 112 -32.99 -22.88 -16.21
CA ARG A 112 -33.27 -21.62 -16.91
C ARG A 112 -34.68 -21.58 -17.49
N ASP A 113 -35.13 -22.67 -18.11
CA ASP A 113 -36.48 -22.78 -18.68
C ASP A 113 -37.56 -22.65 -17.59
N VAL A 114 -37.37 -23.33 -16.45
CA VAL A 114 -38.29 -23.22 -15.31
C VAL A 114 -38.27 -21.81 -14.72
N LEU A 115 -37.09 -21.18 -14.58
CA LEU A 115 -36.99 -19.80 -14.10
C LEU A 115 -37.59 -18.77 -15.07
N GLY A 116 -37.63 -19.06 -16.37
CA GLY A 116 -38.29 -18.23 -17.37
C GLY A 116 -39.81 -18.20 -17.22
N SER A 117 -40.41 -19.29 -16.73
CA SER A 117 -41.86 -19.38 -16.48
C SER A 117 -42.24 -19.03 -15.04
N ASN A 118 -41.38 -19.37 -14.07
CA ASN A 118 -41.55 -19.07 -12.65
C ASN A 118 -40.22 -18.56 -12.05
N PRO A 119 -39.99 -17.24 -12.06
CA PRO A 119 -38.75 -16.63 -11.56
C PRO A 119 -38.48 -16.84 -10.06
N THR A 120 -39.51 -17.21 -9.28
CA THR A 120 -39.42 -17.40 -7.83
C THR A 120 -39.36 -18.87 -7.42
N ASN A 121 -39.23 -19.81 -8.38
CA ASN A 121 -39.13 -21.23 -8.06
C ASN A 121 -37.80 -21.52 -7.32
N ILE A 122 -37.91 -21.76 -6.01
CA ILE A 122 -36.76 -21.95 -5.10
C ILE A 122 -35.89 -23.13 -5.53
N SER A 123 -36.49 -24.27 -5.91
CA SER A 123 -35.75 -25.47 -6.35
C SER A 123 -34.95 -25.19 -7.62
N ALA A 124 -35.54 -24.52 -8.62
CA ALA A 124 -34.82 -24.10 -9.81
C ALA A 124 -33.71 -23.07 -9.52
N LEU A 125 -33.95 -22.12 -8.60
CA LEU A 125 -32.96 -21.14 -8.17
C LEU A 125 -31.77 -21.80 -7.48
N VAL A 126 -32.01 -22.76 -6.57
CA VAL A 126 -30.95 -23.48 -5.84
C VAL A 126 -30.13 -24.32 -6.81
N GLY A 127 -30.80 -25.10 -7.67
CA GLY A 127 -30.12 -25.91 -8.68
C GLY A 127 -29.27 -25.08 -9.64
N MET A 128 -29.77 -23.92 -10.08
CA MET A 128 -29.03 -22.98 -10.93
C MET A 128 -27.83 -22.35 -10.20
N ALA A 129 -28.00 -21.95 -8.93
CA ALA A 129 -26.93 -21.36 -8.13
C ALA A 129 -25.77 -22.35 -7.90
N GLN A 130 -26.11 -23.60 -7.57
CA GLN A 130 -25.12 -24.68 -7.41
C GLN A 130 -24.41 -25.01 -8.72
N ALA A 131 -25.13 -24.97 -9.84
CA ALA A 131 -24.54 -25.18 -11.15
C ALA A 131 -23.55 -24.06 -11.52
N MET A 132 -23.92 -22.80 -11.31
CA MET A 132 -23.02 -21.65 -11.51
C MET A 132 -21.77 -21.73 -10.66
N GLU A 133 -21.90 -22.13 -9.40
CA GLU A 133 -20.77 -22.26 -8.50
C GLU A 133 -19.83 -23.40 -8.91
N ALA A 134 -20.38 -24.53 -9.38
CA ALA A 134 -19.59 -25.64 -9.90
C ALA A 134 -18.85 -25.29 -11.21
N GLU A 135 -19.30 -24.26 -11.94
CA GLU A 135 -18.61 -23.65 -13.09
C GLU A 135 -17.61 -22.55 -12.68
N GLY A 136 -17.51 -22.21 -11.39
CA GLY A 136 -16.65 -21.13 -10.89
C GLY A 136 -17.23 -19.73 -11.10
N ARG A 137 -18.50 -19.59 -11.51
CA ARG A 137 -19.20 -18.32 -11.70
C ARG A 137 -19.80 -17.83 -10.37
N VAL A 138 -18.94 -17.57 -9.41
CA VAL A 138 -19.34 -17.40 -8.00
C VAL A 138 -20.14 -16.13 -7.77
N GLU A 139 -19.93 -15.07 -8.56
CA GLU A 139 -20.71 -13.84 -8.48
C GLU A 139 -22.16 -14.08 -8.89
N SER A 140 -22.38 -14.81 -9.99
CA SER A 140 -23.73 -15.20 -10.42
C SER A 140 -24.40 -16.15 -9.42
N ALA A 141 -23.64 -17.04 -8.79
CA ALA A 141 -24.15 -17.92 -7.75
C ALA A 141 -24.60 -17.12 -6.51
N TYR A 142 -23.78 -16.16 -6.05
CA TYR A 142 -24.10 -15.26 -4.94
C TYR A 142 -25.42 -14.52 -5.19
N GLU A 143 -25.60 -13.91 -6.37
CA GLU A 143 -26.83 -13.21 -6.73
C GLU A 143 -28.08 -14.11 -6.65
N LEU A 144 -27.97 -15.37 -7.09
CA LEU A 144 -29.06 -16.33 -7.03
C LEU A 144 -29.36 -16.76 -5.60
N TYR A 145 -28.35 -17.02 -4.77
CA TYR A 145 -28.55 -17.33 -3.35
C TYR A 145 -29.16 -16.14 -2.59
N THR A 146 -28.74 -14.91 -2.86
CA THR A 146 -29.36 -13.71 -2.27
C THR A 146 -30.83 -13.57 -2.66
N LYS A 147 -31.19 -13.88 -3.92
CA LYS A 147 -32.60 -13.94 -4.35
C LYS A 147 -33.40 -14.99 -3.57
N ILE A 148 -32.83 -16.17 -3.34
CA ILE A 148 -33.49 -17.22 -2.55
C ILE A 148 -33.72 -16.75 -1.12
N VAL A 149 -32.72 -16.14 -0.46
CA VAL A 149 -32.86 -15.62 0.90
C VAL A 149 -33.90 -14.49 0.97
N ALA A 150 -34.04 -13.67 -0.08
CA ALA A 150 -35.08 -12.65 -0.15
C ALA A 150 -36.50 -13.25 -0.25
N ILE A 151 -36.66 -14.39 -0.92
CA ILE A 151 -37.95 -15.09 -1.07
C ILE A 151 -38.27 -15.93 0.18
N ALA A 152 -37.28 -16.66 0.68
CA ALA A 152 -37.40 -17.58 1.81
C ALA A 152 -36.27 -17.30 2.83
N PRO A 153 -36.45 -16.31 3.72
CA PRO A 153 -35.43 -15.94 4.70
C PRO A 153 -35.03 -17.08 5.63
N SER A 154 -35.89 -18.08 5.87
CA SER A 154 -35.61 -19.25 6.72
C SER A 154 -34.91 -20.41 5.99
N HIS A 155 -34.52 -20.22 4.72
CA HIS A 155 -33.89 -21.27 3.93
C HIS A 155 -32.43 -21.49 4.36
N ALA A 156 -32.21 -22.43 5.29
CA ALA A 156 -30.92 -22.67 5.93
C ALA A 156 -29.75 -22.85 4.96
N CYS A 157 -29.93 -23.64 3.89
CA CYS A 157 -28.87 -23.80 2.90
C CYS A 157 -28.53 -22.49 2.17
N ALA A 158 -29.53 -21.76 1.68
CA ALA A 158 -29.29 -20.51 0.96
C ALA A 158 -28.59 -19.47 1.84
N GLN A 159 -28.96 -19.35 3.12
CA GLN A 159 -28.25 -18.48 4.07
C GLN A 159 -26.77 -18.84 4.18
N LEU A 160 -26.46 -20.12 4.45
CA LEU A 160 -25.07 -20.58 4.55
C LEU A 160 -24.29 -20.32 3.25
N ARG A 161 -24.92 -20.53 2.09
CA ARG A 161 -24.29 -20.33 0.80
C ARG A 161 -24.09 -18.87 0.46
N VAL A 162 -24.99 -17.96 0.86
CA VAL A 162 -24.78 -16.51 0.70
C VAL A 162 -23.49 -16.09 1.40
N ASP A 163 -23.27 -16.50 2.65
CA ASP A 163 -22.07 -16.11 3.39
C ASP A 163 -20.80 -16.61 2.72
N ILE A 164 -20.75 -17.89 2.32
CA ILE A 164 -19.60 -18.50 1.65
C ILE A 164 -19.35 -17.83 0.29
N THR A 165 -20.38 -17.73 -0.55
CA THR A 165 -20.24 -17.19 -1.89
C THR A 165 -19.98 -15.68 -1.91
N ARG A 166 -20.39 -14.94 -0.87
CA ARG A 166 -20.04 -13.52 -0.70
C ARG A 166 -18.53 -13.32 -0.63
N PHE A 167 -17.84 -14.11 0.22
CA PHE A 167 -16.38 -14.03 0.34
C PHE A 167 -15.69 -14.46 -0.96
N GLN A 168 -16.16 -15.55 -1.57
CA GLN A 168 -15.60 -16.05 -2.83
C GLN A 168 -15.83 -15.09 -4.01
N ALA A 169 -17.00 -14.44 -4.08
CA ALA A 169 -17.30 -13.41 -5.07
C ALA A 169 -16.41 -12.17 -4.85
N ALA A 170 -16.20 -11.75 -3.60
CA ALA A 170 -15.26 -10.68 -3.28
C ALA A 170 -13.82 -11.05 -3.72
N ASP A 171 -13.37 -12.28 -3.46
CA ASP A 171 -12.07 -12.78 -3.94
C ASP A 171 -11.97 -12.78 -5.46
N SER A 172 -13.05 -13.16 -6.15
CA SER A 172 -13.11 -13.13 -7.62
C SER A 172 -12.96 -11.71 -8.16
N TYR A 173 -13.65 -10.73 -7.55
CA TYR A 173 -13.49 -9.33 -7.88
C TYR A 173 -12.08 -8.80 -7.58
N VAL A 174 -11.48 -9.19 -6.45
CA VAL A 174 -10.08 -8.84 -6.14
C VAL A 174 -9.13 -9.38 -7.20
N ARG A 175 -9.28 -10.64 -7.64
CA ARG A 175 -8.43 -11.21 -8.70
C ARG A 175 -8.57 -10.44 -10.01
N LYS A 176 -9.80 -10.13 -10.44
CA LYS A 176 -10.04 -9.30 -11.63
C LYS A 176 -9.40 -7.92 -11.48
N GLY A 177 -9.50 -7.30 -10.30
CA GLY A 177 -8.86 -6.02 -10.00
C GLY A 177 -7.33 -6.07 -10.10
N VAL A 178 -6.71 -7.15 -9.63
CA VAL A 178 -5.27 -7.39 -9.78
C VAL A 178 -4.89 -7.54 -11.26
N ASP A 179 -5.65 -8.35 -12.02
CA ASP A 179 -5.39 -8.57 -13.46
C ASP A 179 -5.58 -7.28 -14.28
N ASP A 180 -6.60 -6.47 -13.95
CA ASP A 180 -6.84 -5.17 -14.57
C ASP A 180 -5.72 -4.17 -14.22
N ALA A 181 -5.29 -4.11 -12.96
CA ALA A 181 -4.19 -3.26 -12.53
C ALA A 181 -2.86 -3.65 -13.22
N ALA A 182 -2.56 -4.95 -13.31
CA ALA A 182 -1.39 -5.47 -14.01
C ALA A 182 -1.45 -5.16 -15.51
N GLY A 183 -2.64 -5.15 -16.10
CA GLY A 183 -2.89 -4.76 -17.48
C GLY A 183 -2.94 -3.25 -17.74
N GLY A 184 -2.71 -2.40 -16.73
CA GLY A 184 -2.77 -0.94 -16.84
C GLY A 184 -4.19 -0.35 -16.94
N ARG A 185 -5.22 -1.18 -16.78
CA ARG A 185 -6.65 -0.80 -16.77
C ARG A 185 -7.06 -0.32 -15.38
N ILE A 186 -6.51 0.83 -14.98
CA ILE A 186 -6.61 1.31 -13.59
C ILE A 186 -8.07 1.61 -13.19
N GLY A 187 -8.88 2.18 -14.09
CA GLY A 187 -10.29 2.49 -13.81
C GLY A 187 -11.12 1.22 -13.59
N GLU A 188 -10.92 0.21 -14.42
CA GLU A 188 -11.56 -1.09 -14.27
C GLU A 188 -11.12 -1.76 -12.98
N ALA A 189 -9.83 -1.71 -12.64
CA ALA A 189 -9.30 -2.27 -11.40
C ALA A 189 -9.95 -1.66 -10.15
N ILE A 190 -10.07 -0.33 -10.11
CA ILE A 190 -10.78 0.40 -9.05
C ILE A 190 -12.23 -0.12 -8.95
N GLY A 191 -12.94 -0.19 -10.07
CA GLY A 191 -14.32 -0.67 -10.09
C GLY A 191 -14.49 -2.13 -9.62
N GLN A 192 -13.50 -3.01 -9.85
CA GLN A 192 -13.55 -4.36 -9.28
C GLN A 192 -13.31 -4.36 -7.76
N TYR A 193 -12.35 -3.58 -7.27
CA TYR A 193 -12.09 -3.47 -5.83
C TYR A 193 -13.25 -2.85 -5.07
N GLU A 194 -13.93 -1.84 -5.63
CA GLU A 194 -15.14 -1.27 -5.04
C GLU A 194 -16.25 -2.31 -4.92
N LYS A 195 -16.49 -3.13 -5.96
CA LYS A 195 -17.44 -4.25 -5.88
C LYS A 195 -17.06 -5.24 -4.79
N ALA A 196 -15.78 -5.57 -4.66
CA ALA A 196 -15.31 -6.44 -3.58
C ALA A 196 -15.59 -5.85 -2.19
N LEU A 197 -15.40 -4.54 -2.00
CA LEU A 197 -15.72 -3.84 -0.75
C LEU A 197 -17.21 -3.76 -0.44
N THR A 198 -18.08 -3.70 -1.46
CA THR A 198 -19.54 -3.80 -1.21
C THR A 198 -19.94 -5.13 -0.58
N LEU A 199 -19.17 -6.20 -0.85
CA LEU A 199 -19.41 -7.53 -0.31
C LEU A 199 -18.69 -7.76 1.02
N VAL A 200 -17.45 -7.30 1.13
CA VAL A 200 -16.60 -7.48 2.32
C VAL A 200 -15.93 -6.14 2.67
N PRO A 201 -16.61 -5.26 3.42
CA PRO A 201 -16.14 -3.89 3.67
C PRO A 201 -14.99 -3.80 4.67
N ASP A 202 -14.71 -4.87 5.43
CA ASP A 202 -13.71 -4.89 6.51
C ASP A 202 -12.35 -5.47 6.07
N ARG A 203 -12.09 -5.54 4.76
CA ARG A 203 -10.87 -6.15 4.22
C ARG A 203 -9.81 -5.08 3.92
N GLY A 204 -8.95 -4.83 4.92
CA GLY A 204 -7.86 -3.83 4.84
C GLY A 204 -6.97 -3.92 3.60
N SER A 205 -6.70 -5.14 3.11
CA SER A 205 -5.87 -5.35 1.91
C SER A 205 -6.47 -4.76 0.63
N ILE A 206 -7.79 -4.64 0.51
CA ILE A 206 -8.42 -4.02 -0.66
C ILE A 206 -8.25 -2.50 -0.62
N TYR A 207 -8.40 -1.89 0.56
CA TYR A 207 -8.15 -0.46 0.73
C TYR A 207 -6.68 -0.10 0.45
N LEU A 208 -5.74 -0.96 0.85
CA LEU A 208 -4.33 -0.80 0.49
C LEU A 208 -4.14 -0.80 -1.03
N ALA A 209 -4.74 -1.77 -1.73
CA ALA A 209 -4.65 -1.87 -3.18
C ALA A 209 -5.26 -0.65 -3.90
N LEU A 210 -6.41 -0.16 -3.44
CA LEU A 210 -7.02 1.08 -3.94
C LEU A 210 -6.10 2.29 -3.69
N GLY A 211 -5.53 2.40 -2.49
CA GLY A 211 -4.56 3.43 -2.13
C GLY A 211 -3.37 3.47 -3.09
N ASP A 212 -2.77 2.30 -3.36
CA ASP A 212 -1.66 2.16 -4.30
C ASP A 212 -2.06 2.52 -5.74
N LEU A 213 -3.28 2.21 -6.18
CA LEU A 213 -3.77 2.61 -7.49
C LEU A 213 -3.95 4.13 -7.62
N TYR A 214 -4.53 4.77 -6.59
CA TYR A 214 -4.69 6.22 -6.57
C TYR A 214 -3.35 6.96 -6.51
N LEU A 215 -2.36 6.42 -5.79
CA LEU A 215 -0.98 6.92 -5.82
C LEU A 215 -0.40 6.92 -7.24
N ARG A 216 -0.61 5.84 -8.01
CA ARG A 216 -0.15 5.75 -9.41
C ARG A 216 -0.83 6.77 -10.32
N GLN A 217 -2.05 7.17 -9.99
CA GLN A 217 -2.79 8.22 -10.71
C GLN A 217 -2.43 9.64 -10.23
N ASN A 218 -1.56 9.78 -9.23
CA ASN A 218 -1.30 11.03 -8.51
C ASN A 218 -2.55 11.65 -7.85
N ASP A 219 -3.58 10.84 -7.60
CA ASP A 219 -4.76 11.24 -6.84
C ASP A 219 -4.50 11.01 -5.36
N TYR A 220 -3.69 11.89 -4.79
CA TYR A 220 -3.25 11.77 -3.41
C TYR A 220 -4.40 11.85 -2.38
N PRO A 221 -5.45 12.69 -2.55
CA PRO A 221 -6.58 12.70 -1.63
C PRO A 221 -7.30 11.34 -1.51
N HIS A 222 -7.62 10.69 -2.63
CA HIS A 222 -8.24 9.36 -2.60
C HIS A 222 -7.27 8.29 -2.09
N ALA A 223 -5.98 8.41 -2.41
CA ALA A 223 -4.95 7.53 -1.87
C ALA A 223 -4.89 7.60 -0.33
N ILE A 224 -4.81 8.80 0.24
CA ILE A 224 -4.78 9.03 1.69
C ILE A 224 -6.04 8.46 2.35
N SER A 225 -7.21 8.72 1.79
CA SER A 225 -8.47 8.22 2.34
C SER A 225 -8.52 6.69 2.41
N ASN A 226 -8.15 6.01 1.31
CA ASN A 226 -8.13 4.54 1.27
C ASN A 226 -7.01 3.97 2.15
N LEU A 227 -5.82 4.54 2.14
CA LEU A 227 -4.71 4.06 2.98
C LEU A 227 -5.01 4.26 4.47
N GLN A 228 -5.74 5.31 4.85
CA GLN A 228 -6.23 5.47 6.23
C GLN A 228 -7.20 4.33 6.59
N GLN A 229 -8.15 3.99 5.72
CA GLN A 229 -9.02 2.83 5.94
C GLN A 229 -8.23 1.52 6.03
N ALA A 230 -7.15 1.37 5.26
CA ALA A 230 -6.27 0.21 5.38
C ALA A 230 -5.58 0.15 6.75
N VAL A 231 -5.03 1.27 7.24
CA VAL A 231 -4.40 1.37 8.56
C VAL A 231 -5.41 1.10 9.68
N ASP A 232 -6.63 1.64 9.59
CA ASP A 232 -7.65 1.44 10.63
C ASP A 232 -8.05 -0.05 10.79
N ARG A 233 -7.86 -0.86 9.73
CA ARG A 233 -8.28 -2.28 9.64
C ARG A 233 -7.11 -3.23 9.86
N SER A 234 -5.89 -2.79 9.54
CA SER A 234 -4.63 -3.46 9.83
C SER A 234 -3.65 -2.51 10.58
N PRO A 235 -3.92 -2.12 11.84
CA PRO A 235 -3.15 -1.07 12.52
C PRO A 235 -1.69 -1.41 12.81
N GLN A 236 -1.34 -2.70 12.75
CA GLN A 236 -0.03 -3.23 13.14
C GLN A 236 0.92 -3.44 11.95
N GLU A 237 0.48 -3.14 10.72
CA GLU A 237 1.29 -3.38 9.52
C GLU A 237 2.13 -2.13 9.18
N ALA A 238 3.40 -2.13 9.59
CA ALA A 238 4.36 -1.07 9.25
C ALA A 238 4.39 -0.71 7.75
N PRO A 239 4.30 -1.67 6.79
CA PRO A 239 4.23 -1.35 5.36
C PRO A 239 3.01 -0.51 4.97
N VAL A 240 1.85 -0.73 5.60
CA VAL A 240 0.61 0.01 5.30
C VAL A 240 0.72 1.44 5.82
N LYS A 241 1.24 1.62 7.04
CA LYS A 241 1.57 2.95 7.58
C LYS A 241 2.58 3.68 6.70
N ALA A 242 3.62 3.00 6.22
CA ALA A 242 4.63 3.61 5.34
C ALA A 242 4.05 4.10 4.01
N ARG A 243 3.07 3.36 3.44
CA ARG A 243 2.32 3.81 2.25
C ARG A 243 1.48 5.05 2.52
N LEU A 244 0.79 5.12 3.65
CA LEU A 244 0.06 6.32 4.03
C LEU A 244 0.99 7.53 4.22
N ALA A 245 2.14 7.34 4.88
CA ALA A 245 3.15 8.38 5.03
C ALA A 245 3.69 8.87 3.67
N GLU A 246 3.88 7.95 2.71
CA GLU A 246 4.28 8.28 1.34
C GLU A 246 3.22 9.10 0.62
N ALA A 247 1.94 8.73 0.74
CA ALA A 247 0.83 9.50 0.17
C ALA A 247 0.73 10.90 0.77
N LEU A 248 0.93 11.04 2.09
CA LEU A 248 0.97 12.32 2.78
C LEU A 248 2.13 13.19 2.31
N TYR A 249 3.31 12.61 2.13
CA TYR A 249 4.48 13.31 1.60
C TYR A 249 4.21 13.85 0.18
N LEU A 250 3.68 13.00 -0.72
CA LEU A 250 3.37 13.38 -2.10
C LEU A 250 2.25 14.43 -2.19
N ASN A 251 1.28 14.40 -1.29
CA ASN A 251 0.25 15.43 -1.18
C ASN A 251 0.76 16.77 -0.60
N GLY A 252 1.99 16.80 -0.08
CA GLY A 252 2.58 17.97 0.57
C GLY A 252 2.21 18.15 2.05
N ASN A 253 1.59 17.14 2.67
CA ASN A 253 1.27 17.07 4.10
C ASN A 253 2.54 16.66 4.90
N LEU A 254 3.61 17.44 4.75
CA LEU A 254 4.95 17.06 5.18
C LEU A 254 5.07 16.82 6.70
N GLU A 255 4.37 17.61 7.52
CA GLU A 255 4.42 17.46 8.98
C GLU A 255 3.85 16.11 9.44
N GLN A 256 2.70 15.70 8.88
CA GLN A 256 2.09 14.40 9.17
C GLN A 256 2.97 13.25 8.66
N ALA A 257 3.52 13.37 7.46
CA ALA A 257 4.45 12.37 6.92
C ALA A 257 5.71 12.21 7.79
N ARG A 258 6.27 13.32 8.31
CA ARG A 258 7.43 13.31 9.22
C ARG A 258 7.10 12.57 10.51
N ASP A 259 5.95 12.88 11.12
CA ASP A 259 5.54 12.26 12.38
C ASP A 259 5.35 10.74 12.20
N MET A 260 4.75 10.31 11.08
CA MET A 260 4.59 8.89 10.76
C MET A 260 5.91 8.17 10.50
N TYR A 261 6.82 8.74 9.70
CA TYR A 261 8.12 8.10 9.46
C TYR A 261 8.99 8.04 10.71
N ARG A 262 8.83 8.97 11.64
CA ARG A 262 9.50 8.92 12.95
C ARG A 262 8.97 7.77 13.80
N GLU A 263 7.65 7.63 13.93
CA GLU A 263 7.03 6.51 14.65
C GLU A 263 7.48 5.16 14.07
N LEU A 264 7.52 5.04 12.74
CA LEU A 264 8.00 3.83 12.06
C LEU A 264 9.48 3.52 12.34
N GLY A 265 10.34 4.55 12.36
CA GLY A 265 11.76 4.39 12.69
C GLY A 265 12.03 4.02 14.15
N GLU A 266 11.20 4.49 15.09
CA GLU A 266 11.27 4.10 16.50
C GLU A 266 10.87 2.63 16.71
N GLY A 267 9.86 2.16 15.98
CA GLY A 267 9.40 0.77 16.03
C GLY A 267 10.35 -0.23 15.36
N GLU A 268 11.03 0.17 14.29
CA GLU A 268 12.00 -0.66 13.56
C GLU A 268 13.35 0.06 13.35
N PRO A 269 14.20 0.21 14.39
CA PRO A 269 15.44 0.98 14.30
C PRO A 269 16.47 0.46 13.28
N SER A 270 16.34 -0.79 12.85
CA SER A 270 17.19 -1.42 11.83
C SER A 270 16.75 -1.14 10.39
N ASN A 271 15.55 -0.58 10.18
CA ASN A 271 15.02 -0.35 8.84
C ASN A 271 15.54 0.98 8.27
N SER A 272 16.62 0.88 7.49
CA SER A 272 17.27 2.04 6.87
C SER A 272 16.36 2.83 5.91
N ASP A 273 15.27 2.23 5.38
CA ASP A 273 14.38 2.90 4.43
C ASP A 273 13.59 4.04 5.09
N TYR A 274 13.07 3.83 6.31
CA TYR A 274 12.29 4.85 7.01
C TYR A 274 13.15 6.04 7.45
N ALA A 275 14.40 5.78 7.85
CA ALA A 275 15.35 6.85 8.17
C ALA A 275 15.66 7.72 6.93
N VAL A 276 15.83 7.10 5.76
CA VAL A 276 16.01 7.82 4.49
C VAL A 276 14.76 8.64 4.15
N ARG A 277 13.57 8.04 4.24
CA ARG A 277 12.30 8.74 3.97
C ARG A 277 12.07 9.91 4.94
N LEU A 278 12.32 9.72 6.24
CA LEU A 278 12.23 10.79 7.24
C LEU A 278 13.13 11.96 6.86
N ARG A 279 14.40 11.69 6.50
CA ARG A 279 15.33 12.72 6.05
C ARG A 279 14.82 13.47 4.81
N LEU A 280 14.26 12.77 3.82
CA LEU A 280 13.67 13.40 2.63
C LEU A 280 12.51 14.33 3.01
N VAL A 281 11.64 13.93 3.95
CA VAL A 281 10.56 14.78 4.43
C VAL A 281 11.09 16.00 5.18
N GLU A 282 12.08 15.84 6.04
CA GLU A 282 12.72 16.95 6.78
C GLU A 282 13.39 17.95 5.84
N ASP A 283 14.09 17.45 4.82
CA ASP A 283 14.67 18.30 3.78
C ASP A 283 13.57 19.05 3.01
N ALA A 284 12.47 18.38 2.63
CA ALA A 284 11.34 19.04 1.98
C ALA A 284 10.71 20.14 2.85
N ILE A 285 10.56 19.90 4.17
CA ILE A 285 10.07 20.91 5.13
C ILE A 285 11.03 22.09 5.20
N LYS A 286 12.34 21.81 5.27
CA LYS A 286 13.38 22.84 5.29
C LYS A 286 13.28 23.70 4.02
N TRP A 287 13.29 23.09 2.85
CA TRP A 287 13.25 23.80 1.56
C TRP A 287 11.93 24.54 1.30
N LYS A 288 10.82 24.09 1.89
CA LYS A 288 9.54 24.82 1.85
C LYS A 288 9.59 26.13 2.65
N LYS A 289 10.40 26.19 3.72
CA LYS A 289 10.59 27.39 4.55
C LYS A 289 11.64 28.36 3.99
N VAL A 290 12.48 27.90 3.07
CA VAL A 290 13.53 28.75 2.46
C VAL A 290 12.89 29.85 1.60
N PRO A 291 13.22 31.13 1.83
CA PRO A 291 12.68 32.25 1.06
C PRO A 291 13.03 32.18 -0.44
N THR A 292 12.20 32.80 -1.28
CA THR A 292 12.41 32.82 -2.74
C THR A 292 13.73 33.49 -3.10
N GLU A 293 14.09 34.55 -2.37
CA GLU A 293 15.30 35.33 -2.53
C GLU A 293 16.57 34.48 -2.35
N PHE A 294 16.53 33.46 -1.48
CA PHE A 294 17.65 32.53 -1.33
C PHE A 294 17.91 31.73 -2.60
N LYS A 295 16.85 31.37 -3.34
CA LYS A 295 16.94 30.58 -4.58
C LYS A 295 17.53 31.40 -5.73
N GLU A 296 17.49 32.72 -5.65
CA GLU A 296 18.03 33.64 -6.65
C GLU A 296 19.54 33.91 -6.47
N ILE A 297 20.10 33.57 -5.31
CA ILE A 297 21.53 33.81 -4.99
C ILE A 297 22.48 33.28 -6.07
N PRO A 298 22.36 32.05 -6.58
CA PRO A 298 23.31 31.55 -7.60
C PRO A 298 23.34 32.42 -8.87
N ALA A 299 22.25 33.10 -9.21
CA ALA A 299 22.14 33.96 -10.38
C ALA A 299 22.50 35.44 -10.09
N ALA A 300 22.77 35.78 -8.83
CA ALA A 300 23.05 37.16 -8.43
C ALA A 300 24.41 37.62 -8.97
N ARG A 301 24.42 38.79 -9.64
CA ARG A 301 25.64 39.42 -10.16
C ARG A 301 26.68 39.67 -9.07
N TYR A 302 26.22 40.02 -7.87
CA TYR A 302 27.06 40.26 -6.69
C TYR A 302 26.51 39.49 -5.51
N LEU A 303 27.38 38.83 -4.76
CA LEU A 303 27.06 38.28 -3.46
C LEU A 303 26.96 39.43 -2.46
N THR A 304 25.79 39.63 -1.87
CA THR A 304 25.61 40.60 -0.79
C THR A 304 25.85 39.97 0.58
N ARG A 305 26.07 40.80 1.60
CA ARG A 305 26.28 40.34 2.99
C ARG A 305 25.11 39.50 3.51
N GLU A 306 23.88 39.89 3.19
CA GLU A 306 22.69 39.13 3.60
C GLU A 306 22.56 37.77 2.91
N MET A 307 22.92 37.70 1.63
CA MET A 307 22.95 36.45 0.87
C MET A 307 23.99 35.51 1.46
N PHE A 308 25.18 36.03 1.79
CA PHE A 308 26.23 35.19 2.35
C PHE A 308 25.88 34.69 3.76
N ALA A 309 25.25 35.52 4.59
CA ALA A 309 24.70 35.10 5.88
C ALA A 309 23.70 33.94 5.72
N ALA A 310 22.76 34.06 4.78
CA ALA A 310 21.78 33.01 4.51
C ALA A 310 22.42 31.71 4.01
N LEU A 311 23.43 31.80 3.13
CA LEU A 311 24.17 30.63 2.63
C LEU A 311 24.83 29.85 3.75
N ILE A 312 25.55 30.53 4.65
CA ILE A 312 26.25 29.88 5.77
C ILE A 312 25.24 29.25 6.72
N VAL A 313 24.20 29.98 7.15
CA VAL A 313 23.20 29.44 8.10
C VAL A 313 22.46 28.21 7.53
N LEU A 314 22.08 28.24 6.25
CA LEU A 314 21.30 27.15 5.65
C LEU A 314 22.14 25.93 5.26
N LYS A 315 23.37 26.13 4.79
CA LYS A 315 24.25 25.02 4.36
C LYS A 315 25.12 24.48 5.49
N ILE A 316 25.41 25.31 6.50
CA ILE A 316 26.37 25.01 7.58
C ILE A 316 25.76 25.44 8.94
N PRO A 317 24.60 24.89 9.34
CA PRO A 317 23.97 25.26 10.61
C PRO A 317 24.85 24.99 11.84
N GLU A 318 25.81 24.06 11.74
CA GLU A 318 26.79 23.77 12.79
C GLU A 318 27.67 24.98 13.13
N ALA A 319 27.94 25.87 12.16
CA ALA A 319 28.76 27.06 12.38
C ALA A 319 28.08 28.12 13.27
N VAL A 320 26.74 28.10 13.38
CA VAL A 320 25.95 29.09 14.14
C VAL A 320 25.25 28.48 15.36
N LYS A 321 25.73 27.32 15.82
CA LYS A 321 25.11 26.55 16.91
C LYS A 321 25.32 27.18 18.28
N ASP A 322 26.47 27.80 18.54
CA ASP A 322 26.71 28.57 19.76
C ASP A 322 26.14 29.99 19.59
N GLN A 323 25.04 30.25 20.29
CA GLN A 323 24.37 31.56 20.36
C GLN A 323 24.40 32.16 21.77
N SER A 324 25.38 31.76 22.59
CA SER A 324 25.51 32.22 23.97
C SER A 324 25.72 33.74 24.11
N ARG A 325 26.19 34.41 23.04
CA ARG A 325 26.34 35.85 23.01
C ARG A 325 25.03 36.56 22.72
N PRO A 326 24.71 37.67 23.41
CA PRO A 326 23.60 38.53 23.03
C PRO A 326 23.83 39.07 21.61
N SER A 327 22.76 39.18 20.81
CA SER A 327 22.88 39.76 19.46
C SER A 327 23.31 41.21 19.54
N ASP A 328 24.34 41.56 18.79
CA ASP A 328 24.67 42.95 18.52
C ASP A 328 23.48 43.65 17.85
N ILE A 329 23.27 44.92 18.20
CA ILE A 329 22.14 45.71 17.68
C ILE A 329 22.49 46.14 16.25
N ALA A 330 21.70 45.67 15.27
CA ALA A 330 21.67 46.14 13.89
C ALA A 330 20.34 46.86 13.60
N ILE A 331 20.38 48.10 13.14
CA ILE A 331 19.16 48.91 12.93
C ILE A 331 18.58 48.80 11.51
N ASP A 332 19.36 48.30 10.56
CA ASP A 332 19.04 48.26 9.12
C ASP A 332 18.71 46.85 8.59
N ILE A 333 18.50 45.88 9.50
CA ILE A 333 18.18 44.49 9.14
C ILE A 333 16.66 44.23 9.17
N GLY A 334 16.15 43.56 8.14
CA GLY A 334 14.72 43.27 7.99
C GLY A 334 14.45 42.27 6.87
N GLY A 335 13.18 42.04 6.57
CA GLY A 335 12.77 41.15 5.48
C GLY A 335 13.20 39.69 5.70
N TRP A 336 13.48 39.00 4.58
CA TRP A 336 13.76 37.55 4.55
C TRP A 336 15.09 37.16 5.20
N SER A 337 16.05 38.08 5.30
CA SER A 337 17.42 37.80 5.75
C SER A 337 17.67 38.07 7.23
N ARG A 338 16.71 38.71 7.93
CA ARG A 338 16.85 39.17 9.33
C ARG A 338 17.37 38.08 10.26
N ASP A 339 16.72 36.91 10.26
CA ASP A 339 17.07 35.84 11.20
C ASP A 339 18.41 35.19 10.86
N TYR A 340 18.80 35.15 9.59
CA TYR A 340 20.12 34.66 9.18
C TYR A 340 21.22 35.60 9.65
N ILE A 341 21.01 36.91 9.49
CA ILE A 341 21.95 37.94 9.94
C ILE A 341 22.13 37.87 11.47
N LEU A 342 21.03 37.78 12.23
CA LEU A 342 21.08 37.67 13.69
C LEU A 342 21.84 36.43 14.17
N GLN A 343 21.70 35.30 13.47
CA GLN A 343 22.44 34.08 13.79
C GLN A 343 23.94 34.26 13.53
N MET A 344 24.30 34.86 12.40
CA MET A 344 25.71 35.11 12.04
C MET A 344 26.40 36.09 12.98
N THR A 345 25.72 37.16 13.41
CA THR A 345 26.30 38.15 14.35
C THR A 345 26.42 37.57 15.76
N ARG A 346 25.42 36.81 16.25
CA ARG A 346 25.52 36.12 17.55
C ARG A 346 26.65 35.11 17.60
N ALA A 347 26.86 34.38 16.52
CA ALA A 347 27.97 33.44 16.36
C ALA A 347 29.33 34.15 16.09
N ASN A 348 29.36 35.49 16.09
CA ASN A 348 30.54 36.31 15.83
C ASN A 348 31.20 36.04 14.45
N LEU A 349 30.42 35.57 13.48
CA LEU A 349 30.89 35.23 12.14
C LEU A 349 30.88 36.43 11.18
N MET A 350 30.02 37.42 11.43
CA MET A 350 29.95 38.67 10.67
C MET A 350 29.86 39.86 11.62
N ASP A 351 30.55 40.95 11.26
CA ASP A 351 30.62 42.17 12.07
C ASP A 351 29.49 43.14 11.73
N ILE A 352 29.04 43.91 12.73
CA ILE A 352 28.22 45.11 12.53
C ILE A 352 29.16 46.32 12.41
N TYR A 353 28.95 47.14 11.39
CA TYR A 353 29.74 48.34 11.17
C TYR A 353 29.45 49.44 12.20
N PRO A 354 30.36 50.42 12.36
CA PRO A 354 30.12 51.58 13.20
C PRO A 354 28.77 52.24 12.91
N GLY A 355 28.03 52.63 13.96
CA GLY A 355 26.69 53.18 13.84
C GLY A 355 25.57 52.14 13.80
N HIS A 356 25.83 50.89 14.22
CA HIS A 356 24.84 49.81 14.29
C HIS A 356 24.29 49.37 12.91
N LEU A 357 25.10 49.51 11.86
CA LEU A 357 24.72 49.15 10.49
C LEU A 357 25.30 47.81 10.09
N PHE A 358 24.46 46.86 9.69
CA PHE A 358 24.93 45.61 9.11
C PHE A 358 25.20 45.73 7.60
N ALA A 359 24.53 46.67 6.92
CA ALA A 359 24.56 46.87 5.47
C ALA A 359 24.24 45.57 4.67
N PRO A 360 23.01 45.03 4.76
CA PRO A 360 22.61 43.76 4.15
C PRO A 360 22.92 43.64 2.65
N ARG A 361 22.80 44.77 1.93
CA ARG A 361 22.91 44.83 0.46
C ARG A 361 24.31 45.13 -0.05
N ASP A 362 25.28 45.35 0.83
CA ASP A 362 26.63 45.66 0.40
C ASP A 362 27.28 44.41 -0.25
N PRO A 363 27.94 44.57 -1.41
CA PRO A 363 28.67 43.48 -2.05
C PRO A 363 29.85 43.00 -1.18
N VAL A 364 29.93 41.69 -0.99
CA VAL A 364 31.02 41.06 -0.26
C VAL A 364 32.26 41.00 -1.15
N LYS A 365 33.38 41.49 -0.62
CA LYS A 365 34.68 41.41 -1.28
C LYS A 365 35.45 40.17 -0.85
N ARG A 366 36.41 39.72 -1.66
CA ARG A 366 37.25 38.54 -1.38
C ARG A 366 37.92 38.60 0.00
N GLY A 367 38.44 39.75 0.41
CA GLY A 367 39.09 39.91 1.72
C GLY A 367 38.12 39.74 2.89
N GLU A 368 36.92 40.31 2.76
CA GLU A 368 35.85 40.17 3.76
C GLU A 368 35.32 38.74 3.82
N ALA A 369 35.09 38.11 2.67
CA ALA A 369 34.69 36.71 2.60
C ALA A 369 35.73 35.79 3.26
N ALA A 370 37.04 36.07 3.09
CA ALA A 370 38.09 35.30 3.75
C ALA A 370 38.00 35.41 5.28
N ILE A 371 37.72 36.60 5.84
CA ILE A 371 37.49 36.75 7.28
C ILE A 371 36.33 35.87 7.71
N ILE A 372 35.18 35.97 7.05
CA ILE A 372 33.97 35.21 7.41
C ILE A 372 34.25 33.70 7.34
N CYS A 373 34.84 33.22 6.24
CA CYS A 373 35.21 31.82 6.07
C CYS A 373 36.19 31.33 7.15
N SER A 374 37.21 32.12 7.50
CA SER A 374 38.15 31.75 8.56
C SER A 374 37.48 31.63 9.93
N ARG A 375 36.49 32.48 10.23
CA ARG A 375 35.70 32.41 11.46
C ARG A 375 34.79 31.18 11.46
N VAL A 376 34.17 30.86 10.33
CA VAL A 376 33.38 29.62 10.16
C VAL A 376 34.27 28.40 10.40
N ILE A 377 35.47 28.34 9.78
CA ILE A 377 36.42 27.25 10.01
C ILE A 377 36.77 27.13 11.49
N ALA A 378 37.05 28.24 12.18
CA ALA A 378 37.36 28.23 13.60
C ALA A 378 36.19 27.66 14.44
N ALA A 379 34.96 28.11 14.17
CA ALA A 379 33.76 27.61 14.83
C ALA A 379 33.49 26.11 14.58
N LEU A 380 33.78 25.63 13.38
CA LEU A 380 33.68 24.21 13.04
C LEU A 380 34.80 23.40 13.71
N ALA A 381 36.03 23.91 13.77
CA ALA A 381 37.18 23.22 14.36
C ALA A 381 37.04 22.99 15.88
N GLU A 382 36.18 23.74 16.57
CA GLU A 382 35.78 23.47 17.96
C GLU A 382 34.93 22.20 18.09
N GLN A 383 34.11 21.91 17.06
CA GLN A 383 33.18 20.77 17.03
C GLN A 383 33.79 19.54 16.32
N PHE A 384 34.72 19.75 15.39
CA PHE A 384 35.34 18.73 14.56
C PHE A 384 36.87 18.79 14.70
N PRO A 385 37.46 18.13 15.71
CA PRO A 385 38.90 18.23 16.03
C PRO A 385 39.84 17.82 14.89
N ASP A 386 39.39 16.92 14.02
CA ASP A 386 40.15 16.41 12.87
C ASP A 386 40.39 17.46 11.79
N MET A 387 39.69 18.61 11.84
CA MET A 387 39.92 19.72 10.93
C MET A 387 41.25 20.45 11.18
N ARG A 388 41.94 20.22 12.31
CA ARG A 388 43.18 20.95 12.65
C ARG A 388 44.33 20.52 11.72
N SER A 389 44.66 21.36 10.75
CA SER A 389 45.71 21.11 9.76
C SER A 389 47.07 21.68 10.17
N SER A 390 48.13 21.23 9.49
CA SER A 390 49.50 21.70 9.67
C SER A 390 49.66 23.16 9.27
N ARG A 391 50.57 23.89 9.93
CA ARG A 391 50.90 25.27 9.55
C ARG A 391 51.64 25.27 8.22
N HIS A 392 50.97 25.70 7.16
CA HIS A 392 51.59 26.05 5.88
C HIS A 392 51.36 27.54 5.60
N ILE A 393 52.42 28.26 5.23
CA ILE A 393 52.35 29.68 4.91
C ILE A 393 52.52 29.81 3.40
N PHE A 394 51.48 30.31 2.73
CA PHE A 394 51.48 30.62 1.31
C PHE A 394 52.11 31.99 1.07
N GLN A 395 52.88 32.13 -0.01
CA GLN A 395 53.38 33.43 -0.44
C GLN A 395 52.26 34.19 -1.18
N VAL A 396 51.89 35.37 -0.68
CA VAL A 396 50.84 36.22 -1.27
C VAL A 396 51.44 37.60 -1.57
N ASN A 397 51.49 37.98 -2.85
CA ASN A 397 52.30 39.12 -3.29
C ASN A 397 51.66 40.49 -3.01
N ASP A 398 50.35 40.57 -2.83
CA ASP A 398 49.59 41.80 -2.56
C ASP A 398 49.17 41.96 -1.08
N LEU A 399 49.53 41.00 -0.22
CA LEU A 399 49.17 40.98 1.19
C LEU A 399 50.37 40.57 2.05
N GLY A 400 50.86 41.47 2.89
CA GLY A 400 51.89 41.17 3.90
C GLY A 400 51.29 40.82 5.28
N PRO A 401 52.11 40.31 6.22
CA PRO A 401 51.66 39.92 7.57
C PRO A 401 50.96 41.02 8.40
N GLY A 402 51.23 42.30 8.09
CA GLY A 402 50.57 43.43 8.74
C GLY A 402 49.18 43.78 8.19
N HIS A 403 48.73 43.14 7.11
CA HIS A 403 47.44 43.42 6.49
C HIS A 403 46.30 42.73 7.22
N VAL A 404 45.16 43.41 7.40
CA VAL A 404 44.00 42.91 8.18
C VAL A 404 43.42 41.57 7.70
N TYR A 405 43.55 41.28 6.40
CA TYR A 405 43.08 40.05 5.78
C TYR A 405 44.11 38.92 5.77
N TYR A 406 45.37 39.16 6.13
CA TYR A 406 46.47 38.22 5.87
C TYR A 406 46.24 36.84 6.50
N GLU A 407 45.99 36.79 7.82
CA GLU A 407 45.76 35.53 8.54
C GLU A 407 44.53 34.75 8.02
N ALA A 408 43.45 35.49 7.72
CA ALA A 408 42.23 34.90 7.20
C ALA A 408 42.44 34.29 5.80
N VAL A 409 43.22 34.97 4.95
CA VAL A 409 43.59 34.48 3.61
C VAL A 409 44.48 33.24 3.71
N GLN A 410 45.49 33.23 4.57
CA GLN A 410 46.34 32.05 4.82
C GLN A 410 45.49 30.84 5.21
N THR A 411 44.57 31.03 6.15
CA THR A 411 43.62 29.99 6.58
C THR A 411 42.79 29.50 5.40
N CYS A 412 42.16 30.39 4.63
CA CYS A 412 41.27 29.96 3.56
C CYS A 412 42.02 29.30 2.38
N LEU A 413 43.27 29.66 2.12
CA LEU A 413 44.12 28.99 1.13
C LEU A 413 44.48 27.57 1.59
N LEU A 414 44.75 27.38 2.87
CA LEU A 414 45.06 26.06 3.46
C LEU A 414 43.91 25.07 3.29
N TYR A 415 42.67 25.53 3.44
CA TYR A 415 41.46 24.73 3.21
C TYR A 415 40.96 24.77 1.75
N GLY A 416 41.72 25.38 0.83
CA GLY A 416 41.41 25.38 -0.59
C GLY A 416 40.17 26.18 -1.00
N LEU A 417 39.68 27.09 -0.14
CA LEU A 417 38.47 27.89 -0.41
C LEU A 417 38.69 28.97 -1.47
N PHE A 418 39.91 29.49 -1.55
CA PHE A 418 40.31 30.48 -2.55
C PHE A 418 41.53 30.00 -3.33
N LYS A 419 41.72 30.61 -4.51
CA LYS A 419 42.91 30.46 -5.34
C LYS A 419 43.55 31.82 -5.57
N LEU A 420 44.87 31.85 -5.56
CA LEU A 420 45.65 33.00 -6.03
C LEU A 420 45.62 33.06 -7.55
N ASP A 421 45.80 34.25 -8.12
CA ASP A 421 45.95 34.40 -9.56
C ASP A 421 47.36 34.00 -10.06
N GLU A 422 47.58 34.11 -11.36
CA GLU A 422 48.86 33.78 -12.01
C GLU A 422 50.06 34.57 -11.46
N ARG A 423 49.80 35.74 -10.83
CA ARG A 423 50.82 36.61 -10.23
C ARG A 423 50.96 36.38 -8.72
N GLN A 424 50.37 35.32 -8.19
CA GLN A 424 50.31 35.02 -6.75
C GLN A 424 49.64 36.15 -5.94
N GLN A 425 48.66 36.85 -6.52
CA GLN A 425 47.88 37.87 -5.83
C GLN A 425 46.52 37.33 -5.41
N PHE A 426 46.04 37.79 -4.25
CA PHE A 426 44.73 37.43 -3.71
C PHE A 426 43.62 38.36 -4.19
N ASN A 427 43.92 39.63 -4.47
CA ASN A 427 43.01 40.68 -4.90
C ASN A 427 41.85 40.91 -3.92
N PRO A 428 42.13 41.36 -2.68
CA PRO A 428 41.13 41.44 -1.60
C PRO A 428 39.94 42.35 -1.90
N ALA A 429 40.10 43.34 -2.80
CA ALA A 429 39.07 44.30 -3.16
C ALA A 429 38.05 43.78 -4.19
N HIS A 430 38.31 42.64 -4.83
CA HIS A 430 37.44 42.05 -5.84
C HIS A 430 36.11 41.61 -5.21
N THR A 431 34.97 42.01 -5.80
CA THR A 431 33.61 41.65 -5.36
C THR A 431 33.21 40.27 -5.85
N LEU A 432 32.68 39.43 -4.96
CA LEU A 432 32.24 38.08 -5.32
C LEU A 432 30.87 38.09 -6.02
N SER A 433 30.67 37.14 -6.92
CA SER A 433 29.34 36.83 -7.48
C SER A 433 28.57 35.89 -6.57
N GLY A 434 27.25 35.77 -6.80
CA GLY A 434 26.43 34.81 -6.06
C GLY A 434 26.88 33.36 -6.23
N GLU A 435 27.31 32.98 -7.43
CA GLU A 435 27.91 31.67 -7.72
C GLU A 435 29.18 31.41 -6.88
N ASP A 436 30.04 32.41 -6.73
CA ASP A 436 31.22 32.32 -5.86
C ASP A 436 30.83 32.07 -4.40
N GLY A 437 29.77 32.75 -3.92
CA GLY A 437 29.25 32.56 -2.57
C GLY A 437 28.72 31.15 -2.33
N VAL A 438 27.95 30.61 -3.28
CA VAL A 438 27.46 29.22 -3.22
C VAL A 438 28.62 28.24 -3.17
N ARG A 439 29.61 28.40 -4.05
CA ARG A 439 30.81 27.55 -4.10
C ARG A 439 31.60 27.59 -2.79
N LEU A 440 31.75 28.76 -2.17
CA LEU A 440 32.41 28.90 -0.87
C LEU A 440 31.64 28.17 0.23
N ALA A 441 30.32 28.35 0.31
CA ALA A 441 29.48 27.69 1.30
C ALA A 441 29.48 26.16 1.12
N ASP A 442 29.45 25.66 -0.11
CA ASP A 442 29.55 24.23 -0.42
C ASP A 442 30.92 23.66 -0.04
N SER A 443 32.00 24.38 -0.37
CA SER A 443 33.36 23.95 -0.01
C SER A 443 33.54 23.85 1.51
N LEU A 444 32.98 24.81 2.25
CA LEU A 444 32.98 24.79 3.72
C LEU A 444 32.14 23.63 4.29
N ALA A 445 30.95 23.38 3.74
CA ALA A 445 30.11 22.25 4.15
C ALA A 445 30.82 20.91 3.90
N HIS A 446 31.59 20.80 2.83
CA HIS A 446 32.34 19.60 2.51
C HIS A 446 33.44 19.26 3.53
N LEU A 447 33.97 20.26 4.23
CA LEU A 447 34.98 20.05 5.28
C LEU A 447 34.46 19.18 6.44
N ILE A 448 33.14 19.13 6.64
CA ILE A 448 32.48 18.33 7.69
C ILE A 448 31.75 17.10 7.14
N GLY A 449 32.10 16.66 5.93
CA GLY A 449 31.60 15.41 5.34
C GLY A 449 30.18 15.51 4.76
N ARG A 450 29.77 16.69 4.28
CA ARG A 450 28.50 16.90 3.57
C ARG A 450 28.65 17.12 2.08
#